data_AF-A0A4Y2HH95-F1
#
_entry.id   AF-A0A4Y2HH95-F1
#
_cell.length_a   1.000
_cell.length_b   1.000
_cell.length_c   1.000
_cell.angle_alpha   90.00
_cell.angle_beta   90.00
_cell.angle_gamma   90.00
#
_symmetry.space_group_name_H-M   'P 1'
#
loop_
_entity.id
_entity.type
_entity.pdbx_description
1 polymer ?
#
loop_
_entity_poly.entity_id
_entity_poly.type
_entity_poly.pdbx_seq_one_letter_code
_entity_poly.pdbx_strand_id
1 'polypeptide(L)'
;MAIEAASSLHRPIKIWTDSLSNLMAILNPKSHHSVVREIQTLLLSHKHIHLRWLKAHVGYLGNECADQLAEVAITKGDPFLLPKSLSYLKSEIKSAALSIWQDNWDNGETGRSTHDIVPRVSNKPVGGNREEIMFVTGHGPFPSYT
;
A
#
# COMPACT_ATOMS: atom_id res chain seq x y z
N MET A 1 -5.36 5.10 -21.46
CA MET A 1 -6.02 4.33 -20.36
C MET A 1 -7.12 3.43 -20.95
N ALA A 2 -7.46 2.29 -20.33
CA ALA A 2 -8.45 1.35 -20.90
C ALA A 2 -9.85 1.97 -21.16
N ILE A 3 -10.26 2.90 -20.30
CA ILE A 3 -11.54 3.64 -20.45
C ILE A 3 -11.51 4.55 -21.68
N GLU A 4 -10.39 5.22 -21.96
CA GLU A 4 -10.22 6.06 -23.16
C GLU A 4 -10.16 5.24 -24.45
N ALA A 5 -9.54 4.06 -24.41
CA ALA A 5 -9.58 3.15 -25.55
C ALA A 5 -11.03 2.68 -25.81
N ALA A 6 -11.76 2.35 -24.75
CA ALA A 6 -13.15 1.91 -24.81
C ALA A 6 -14.13 3.01 -25.21
N SER A 7 -13.86 4.28 -24.89
CA SER A 7 -14.79 5.39 -25.18
C SER A 7 -15.05 5.58 -26.68
N SER A 8 -14.06 5.27 -27.52
CA SER A 8 -14.17 5.35 -28.98
C SER A 8 -15.16 4.35 -29.60
N LEU A 9 -15.48 3.26 -28.89
CA LEU A 9 -16.16 2.09 -29.46
C LEU A 9 -17.70 2.20 -29.47
N HIS A 10 -18.29 3.28 -28.93
CA HIS A 10 -19.73 3.63 -29.01
C HIS A 10 -20.73 2.47 -28.85
N ARG A 11 -20.37 1.44 -28.09
CA ARG A 11 -21.18 0.25 -27.83
C ARG A 11 -21.09 -0.12 -26.35
N PRO A 12 -22.05 -0.87 -25.79
CA PRO A 12 -21.95 -1.32 -24.41
C PRO A 12 -20.67 -2.13 -24.18
N ILE A 13 -19.82 -1.69 -23.25
CA ILE A 13 -18.54 -2.32 -22.92
C ILE A 13 -18.50 -2.65 -21.44
N LYS A 14 -17.96 -3.82 -21.11
CA LYS A 14 -17.66 -4.23 -19.73
C LYS A 14 -16.16 -4.33 -19.59
N ILE A 15 -15.57 -3.48 -18.76
CA ILE A 15 -14.16 -3.55 -18.37
C ILE A 15 -14.10 -4.32 -17.06
N TRP A 16 -13.31 -5.38 -17.05
CA TRP A 16 -13.10 -6.20 -15.87
C TRP A 16 -11.77 -5.84 -15.22
N THR A 17 -11.75 -5.77 -13.91
CA THR A 17 -10.55 -5.54 -13.10
C THR A 17 -10.54 -6.49 -11.92
N ASP A 18 -9.37 -6.95 -11.54
CA ASP A 18 -9.15 -7.77 -10.35
C ASP A 18 -8.79 -6.94 -9.10
N SER A 19 -8.42 -5.67 -9.29
CA SER A 19 -8.13 -4.73 -8.22
C SER A 19 -9.42 -4.19 -7.58
N LEU A 20 -9.86 -4.87 -6.52
CA LEU A 20 -11.00 -4.44 -5.71
C LEU A 20 -10.77 -3.05 -5.09
N SER A 21 -9.53 -2.77 -4.66
CA SER A 21 -9.15 -1.48 -4.07
C SER A 21 -9.33 -0.32 -5.06
N ASN A 22 -8.95 -0.50 -6.32
CA ASN A 22 -9.16 0.51 -7.35
C ASN A 22 -10.65 0.76 -7.58
N LEU A 23 -11.46 -0.30 -7.62
CA LEU A 23 -12.91 -0.16 -7.79
C LEU A 23 -13.53 0.59 -6.60
N MET A 24 -13.13 0.28 -5.36
CA MET A 24 -13.60 0.98 -4.17
C MET A 24 -13.18 2.46 -4.15
N ALA A 25 -11.96 2.77 -4.60
CA ALA A 25 -11.49 4.14 -4.73
C ALA A 25 -12.33 4.93 -5.74
N ILE A 26 -12.64 4.34 -6.90
CA ILE A 26 -13.48 4.94 -7.95
C ILE A 26 -14.92 5.12 -7.46
N LEU A 27 -15.46 4.15 -6.71
CA LEU A 27 -16.82 4.22 -6.17
C LEU A 27 -16.96 5.26 -5.05
N ASN A 28 -15.87 5.74 -4.45
CA ASN A 28 -15.92 6.76 -3.41
C ASN A 28 -16.16 8.17 -4.01
N PRO A 29 -17.37 8.75 -3.89
CA PRO A 29 -17.68 10.06 -4.48
C PRO A 29 -16.96 11.22 -3.77
N LYS A 30 -16.43 10.98 -2.55
CA LYS A 30 -15.71 11.97 -1.75
C LYS A 30 -14.20 11.95 -1.98
N SER A 31 -13.68 11.08 -2.84
CA SER A 31 -12.24 11.03 -3.11
C SER A 31 -11.74 12.37 -3.63
N HIS A 32 -10.65 12.91 -3.07
CA HIS A 32 -9.99 14.11 -3.57
C HIS A 32 -8.81 13.79 -4.51
N HIS A 33 -8.54 12.51 -4.76
CA HIS A 33 -7.43 12.08 -5.59
C HIS A 33 -7.69 12.43 -7.06
N SER A 34 -6.78 13.18 -7.69
CA SER A 34 -6.93 13.71 -9.05
C SER A 34 -7.26 12.63 -10.09
N VAL A 35 -6.49 11.52 -10.09
CA VAL A 35 -6.71 10.40 -11.01
C VAL A 35 -8.08 9.74 -10.81
N VAL A 36 -8.56 9.64 -9.57
CA VAL A 36 -9.87 9.07 -9.29
C VAL A 36 -10.97 9.97 -9.84
N ARG A 37 -10.83 11.29 -9.67
CA ARG A 37 -11.75 12.28 -10.22
C ARG A 37 -11.78 12.24 -11.74
N GLU A 38 -10.63 12.13 -12.38
CA GLU A 38 -10.52 12.00 -13.84
C GLU A 38 -11.26 10.75 -14.33
N ILE A 39 -11.01 9.59 -13.71
CA ILE A 39 -11.69 8.33 -14.05
C ILE A 39 -13.21 8.46 -13.83
N GLN A 40 -13.64 9.04 -12.71
CA GLN A 40 -15.07 9.27 -12.43
C GLN A 40 -15.72 10.13 -13.52
N THR A 41 -15.07 11.23 -13.92
CA THR A 41 -15.55 12.10 -15.01
C THR A 41 -15.65 11.34 -16.33
N LEU A 42 -14.62 10.57 -16.69
CA LEU A 42 -14.64 9.75 -17.91
C LEU A 42 -15.79 8.75 -17.94
N LEU A 43 -16.07 8.08 -16.81
CA LEU A 43 -17.19 7.13 -16.70
C LEU A 43 -18.55 7.83 -16.79
N LEU A 44 -18.68 9.03 -16.20
CA LEU A 44 -19.91 9.83 -16.30
C LEU A 44 -20.19 10.29 -17.74
N SER A 45 -19.14 10.67 -18.48
CA SER A 45 -19.24 11.03 -19.90
C SER A 45 -19.55 9.84 -20.81
N HIS A 46 -19.11 8.63 -20.44
CA HIS A 46 -19.23 7.43 -21.26
C HIS A 46 -20.08 6.35 -20.58
N LYS A 47 -21.39 6.62 -20.44
CA LYS A 47 -22.36 5.73 -19.75
C LYS A 47 -22.50 4.31 -20.32
N HIS A 48 -21.95 4.04 -21.51
CA HIS A 48 -21.95 2.71 -22.11
C HIS A 48 -20.83 1.79 -21.54
N ILE A 49 -19.87 2.35 -20.81
CA ILE A 49 -18.76 1.62 -20.19
C ILE A 49 -19.15 1.23 -18.76
N HIS A 50 -19.02 -0.05 -18.44
CA HIS A 50 -19.33 -0.59 -17.12
C HIS A 50 -18.08 -1.25 -16.52
N LEU A 51 -17.74 -0.89 -15.29
CA LEU A 51 -16.68 -1.57 -14.55
C LEU A 51 -17.24 -2.78 -13.79
N ARG A 52 -16.48 -3.87 -13.78
CA ARG A 52 -16.81 -5.10 -13.04
C ARG A 52 -15.58 -5.63 -12.32
N TRP A 53 -15.78 -6.14 -11.12
CA TRP A 53 -14.75 -6.86 -10.41
C TRP A 53 -14.77 -8.35 -10.79
N LEU A 54 -13.59 -8.93 -10.97
CA LEU A 54 -13.38 -10.38 -10.98
C LEU A 54 -12.31 -10.76 -9.97
N LYS A 55 -12.27 -12.02 -9.56
CA LYS A 55 -11.27 -12.49 -8.63
C LYS A 55 -9.93 -12.71 -9.34
N ALA A 56 -8.84 -12.20 -8.78
CA ALA A 56 -7.49 -12.42 -9.28
C ALA A 56 -7.09 -13.91 -9.19
N HIS A 57 -6.19 -14.35 -10.09
CA HIS A 57 -5.47 -15.63 -10.03
C HIS A 57 -6.35 -16.89 -9.87
N VAL A 58 -7.50 -16.93 -10.52
CA VAL A 58 -8.38 -18.12 -10.56
C VAL A 58 -8.51 -18.74 -11.95
N GLY A 59 -7.54 -18.53 -12.84
CA GLY A 59 -7.53 -19.16 -14.17
C GLY A 59 -8.22 -18.35 -15.28
N TYR A 60 -8.56 -17.08 -15.04
CA TYR A 60 -9.15 -16.24 -16.09
C TYR A 60 -8.07 -15.81 -17.08
N LEU A 61 -8.01 -16.47 -18.24
CA LEU A 61 -7.01 -16.23 -19.29
C LEU A 61 -6.88 -14.75 -19.69
N GLY A 62 -7.98 -14.01 -19.74
CA GLY A 62 -7.95 -12.57 -20.04
C GLY A 62 -7.26 -11.73 -18.96
N ASN A 63 -7.43 -12.07 -17.67
CA ASN A 63 -6.74 -11.39 -16.57
C ASN A 63 -5.26 -11.75 -16.56
N GLU A 64 -4.94 -13.04 -16.69
CA GLU A 64 -3.56 -13.52 -16.71
C GLU A 64 -2.77 -12.91 -17.89
N CYS A 65 -3.41 -12.78 -19.06
CA CYS A 65 -2.82 -12.08 -20.19
C CYS A 65 -2.60 -10.59 -19.89
N ALA A 66 -3.56 -9.92 -19.26
CA ALA A 66 -3.40 -8.52 -18.86
C ALA A 66 -2.26 -8.34 -17.84
N ASP A 67 -2.12 -9.23 -16.87
CA ASP A 67 -1.05 -9.23 -15.86
C ASP A 67 0.32 -9.44 -16.52
N GLN A 68 0.43 -10.42 -17.42
CA GLN A 68 1.65 -10.67 -18.19
C GLN A 68 2.02 -9.46 -19.06
N LEU A 69 1.05 -8.82 -19.71
CA LEU A 69 1.30 -7.61 -20.50
C LEU A 69 1.77 -6.45 -19.62
N ALA A 70 1.20 -6.29 -18.42
CA ALA A 70 1.63 -5.28 -17.47
C ALA A 70 3.07 -5.54 -16.96
N GLU A 71 3.41 -6.80 -16.67
CA GLU A 71 4.77 -7.21 -16.28
C GLU A 71 5.79 -6.94 -17.39
N VAL A 72 5.46 -7.31 -18.63
CA VAL A 72 6.30 -7.05 -19.80
C VAL A 72 6.50 -5.55 -20.01
N ALA A 73 5.47 -4.73 -19.80
CA ALA A 73 5.56 -3.27 -19.94
C ALA A 73 6.55 -2.65 -18.94
N ILE A 74 6.71 -3.21 -17.73
CA ILE A 74 7.70 -2.75 -16.75
C ILE A 74 9.13 -2.97 -17.25
N THR A 75 9.37 -4.07 -17.97
CA THR A 75 10.71 -4.42 -18.48
C THR A 75 11.08 -3.73 -19.80
N LYS A 76 10.08 -3.36 -20.61
CA LYS A 76 10.28 -2.75 -21.94
C LYS A 76 10.05 -1.23 -21.98
N GLY A 77 9.55 -0.63 -20.90
CA GLY A 77 9.33 0.81 -20.81
C GLY A 77 10.63 1.60 -20.81
N ASP A 78 10.53 2.91 -21.03
CA ASP A 78 11.68 3.81 -20.89
C ASP A 78 12.26 3.68 -19.48
N PRO A 79 13.59 3.45 -19.34
CA PRO A 79 14.19 3.31 -18.03
C PRO A 79 13.93 4.58 -17.22
N PHE A 80 13.22 4.44 -16.10
CA PHE A 80 13.12 5.53 -15.14
C PHE A 80 14.49 5.70 -14.49
N LEU A 81 15.27 6.64 -15.01
CA LEU A 81 16.59 6.97 -14.48
C LEU A 81 16.41 7.65 -13.13
N LEU A 82 16.56 6.86 -12.06
CA LEU A 82 16.62 7.41 -10.72
C LEU A 82 17.93 8.21 -10.57
N PRO A 83 17.88 9.50 -10.17
CA PRO A 83 19.08 10.32 -9.96
C PRO A 83 20.01 9.76 -8.87
N LYS A 84 19.45 8.92 -7.99
CA LYS A 84 20.16 8.27 -6.89
C LYS A 84 19.91 6.77 -6.93
N SER A 85 20.85 5.98 -6.43
CA SER A 85 20.69 4.52 -6.37
C SER A 85 19.47 4.13 -5.52
N LEU A 86 18.87 2.97 -5.85
CA LEU A 86 17.78 2.40 -5.04
C LEU A 86 18.21 2.15 -3.59
N SER A 87 19.47 1.78 -3.35
CA SER A 87 19.99 1.58 -1.99
C SER A 87 19.97 2.86 -1.17
N TYR A 88 20.34 3.99 -1.78
CA TYR A 88 20.29 5.31 -1.15
C TYR A 88 18.85 5.72 -0.84
N LEU A 89 17.93 5.57 -1.80
CA LEU A 89 16.53 5.92 -1.56
C LEU A 89 15.91 5.06 -0.44
N LYS A 90 16.22 3.76 -0.43
CA LYS A 90 15.82 2.85 0.65
C LYS A 90 16.42 3.27 2.00
N SER A 91 17.67 3.71 2.05
CA SER A 91 18.28 4.18 3.30
C SER A 91 17.64 5.47 3.81
N GLU A 92 17.33 6.41 2.92
CA GLU A 92 16.64 7.66 3.29
C GLU A 92 15.24 7.38 3.85
N ILE A 93 14.45 6.56 3.17
CA ILE A 93 13.10 6.19 3.65
C ILE A 93 13.19 5.48 5.00
N LYS A 94 14.13 4.54 5.14
CA LYS A 94 14.35 3.84 6.40
C LYS A 94 14.75 4.79 7.52
N SER A 95 15.63 5.75 7.24
CA SER A 95 16.07 6.77 8.20
C SER A 95 14.90 7.64 8.65
N ALA A 96 14.10 8.16 7.71
CA ALA A 96 12.93 8.96 8.01
C ALA A 96 11.88 8.19 8.82
N ALA A 97 11.59 6.94 8.45
CA ALA A 97 10.66 6.10 9.19
C ALA A 97 11.14 5.82 10.62
N LEU A 98 12.45 5.55 10.81
CA LEU A 98 13.03 5.39 12.14
C LEU A 98 12.99 6.67 12.96
N SER A 99 13.20 7.83 12.35
CA SER A 99 13.09 9.13 13.04
C SER A 99 11.67 9.36 13.53
N ILE A 100 10.66 9.17 12.67
CA ILE A 100 9.25 9.32 13.05
C ILE A 100 8.89 8.33 14.17
N TRP A 101 9.39 7.09 14.09
CA TRP A 101 9.14 6.11 15.14
C TRP A 101 9.83 6.49 16.45
N GLN A 102 11.07 6.99 16.40
CA GLN A 102 11.77 7.49 17.58
C GLN A 102 11.02 8.65 18.23
N ASP A 103 10.56 9.61 17.44
CA ASP A 103 9.80 10.76 17.94
C ASP A 103 8.50 10.31 18.62
N ASN A 104 7.79 9.35 18.03
CA ASN A 104 6.60 8.76 18.65
C ASN A 104 6.94 7.96 19.91
N TRP A 105 8.10 7.31 19.95
CA TRP A 105 8.56 6.52 21.11
C TRP A 105 8.93 7.42 22.28
N ASP A 106 9.62 8.53 22.01
CA ASP A 106 10.05 9.49 23.03
C ASP A 106 8.87 10.28 23.63
N ASN A 107 7.90 10.64 22.79
CA ASN A 107 6.75 11.46 23.20
C ASN A 107 5.50 10.63 23.54
N GLY A 108 5.55 9.30 23.40
CA GLY A 108 4.43 8.41 23.71
C GLY A 108 4.19 8.26 25.22
N GLU A 109 2.93 8.21 25.63
CA GLU A 109 2.52 8.01 27.03
C GLU A 109 2.43 6.53 27.44
N THR A 110 2.35 5.61 26.47
CA THR A 110 2.25 4.16 26.72
C THR A 110 3.62 3.48 26.64
N GLY A 111 3.78 2.37 27.37
CA GLY A 111 5.02 1.58 27.30
C GLY A 111 6.26 2.26 27.91
N ARG A 112 6.07 3.22 28.83
CA ARG A 112 7.16 4.00 29.43
C ARG A 112 8.23 3.16 30.13
N SER A 113 7.85 2.11 30.84
CA SER A 113 8.79 1.16 31.46
C SER A 113 9.69 0.47 30.42
N THR A 114 9.14 0.14 29.24
CA THR A 114 9.91 -0.40 28.13
C THR A 114 10.80 0.66 27.49
N HIS A 115 10.34 1.92 27.39
CA HIS A 115 11.15 3.04 26.91
C HIS A 115 12.38 3.28 27.79
N ASP A 116 12.22 3.25 29.11
CA ASP A 116 13.33 3.48 30.05
C ASP A 116 14.45 2.43 29.89
N ILE A 117 14.11 1.21 29.46
CA ILE A 117 15.06 0.12 29.22
C ILE A 117 15.60 0.17 27.78
N VAL A 118 14.75 0.51 26.81
CA VAL A 118 15.08 0.58 25.38
C VAL A 118 14.67 1.94 24.82
N PRO A 119 15.44 3.00 25.09
CA PRO A 119 15.04 4.35 24.71
C PRO A 119 15.21 4.62 23.22
N ARG A 120 16.00 3.80 22.50
CA ARG A 120 16.27 3.98 21.07
C ARG A 120 15.59 2.92 20.23
N VAL A 121 14.79 3.34 19.26
CA VAL A 121 14.18 2.45 18.28
C VAL A 121 15.26 1.91 17.34
N SER A 122 15.17 0.62 17.02
CA SER A 122 16.07 0.00 16.07
C SER A 122 15.40 -1.21 15.41
N ASN A 123 15.87 -1.56 14.20
CA ASN A 123 15.42 -2.78 13.53
C ASN A 123 16.12 -4.05 14.04
N LYS A 124 17.01 -3.93 15.04
CA LYS A 124 17.65 -5.09 15.66
C LYS A 124 16.79 -5.52 16.83
N PRO A 125 16.53 -6.82 17.00
CA PRO A 125 15.84 -7.30 18.18
C PRO A 125 16.65 -6.92 19.41
N VAL A 126 15.95 -6.45 20.44
CA VAL A 126 16.52 -6.28 21.77
C VAL A 126 16.78 -7.68 22.32
N GLY A 127 17.99 -7.94 22.80
CA GLY A 127 18.33 -9.23 23.40
C GLY A 127 17.51 -9.47 24.68
N GLY A 128 17.30 -10.75 25.02
CA GLY A 128 16.56 -11.16 26.21
C GLY A 128 15.85 -12.50 25.97
N ASN A 129 15.60 -13.25 27.04
CA ASN A 129 14.72 -14.43 26.94
C ASN A 129 13.24 -13.98 26.90
N ARG A 130 12.34 -14.93 26.65
CA ARG A 130 10.91 -14.66 26.49
C ARG A 130 10.33 -14.04 27.76
N GLU A 131 10.76 -14.55 28.92
CA GLU A 131 10.29 -14.16 30.24
C GLU A 131 10.67 -12.71 30.57
N GLU A 132 11.90 -12.30 30.25
CA GLU A 132 12.40 -10.94 30.40
C GLU A 132 11.65 -9.96 29.51
N ILE A 133 11.43 -10.31 28.23
CA ILE A 133 10.67 -9.47 27.31
C ILE A 133 9.22 -9.31 27.79
N MET A 134 8.60 -10.40 28.23
CA MET A 134 7.25 -10.40 28.79
C MET A 134 7.14 -9.51 30.03
N PHE A 135 8.10 -9.60 30.94
CA PHE A 135 8.17 -8.77 32.13
C PHE A 135 8.33 -7.28 31.78
N VAL A 136 9.29 -6.94 30.91
CA VAL A 136 9.62 -5.55 30.53
C VAL A 136 8.50 -4.87 29.75
N THR A 137 7.80 -5.62 28.89
CA THR A 137 6.70 -5.10 28.08
C THR A 137 5.35 -5.12 28.80
N GLY A 138 5.30 -5.61 30.05
CA GLY A 138 4.04 -5.77 30.79
C GLY A 138 3.08 -6.77 30.14
N HIS A 139 3.59 -7.68 29.31
CA HIS A 139 2.82 -8.69 28.61
C HIS A 139 3.11 -10.08 29.19
N GLY A 140 2.14 -10.71 29.85
CA GLY A 140 2.30 -12.07 30.36
C GLY A 140 1.31 -12.37 31.48
N PRO A 141 1.30 -13.58 32.04
CA PRO A 141 0.45 -13.95 33.18
C PRO A 141 0.99 -13.35 34.49
N PHE A 142 1.40 -12.09 34.47
CA PHE A 142 1.91 -11.37 35.64
C PHE A 142 0.77 -10.53 36.25
N PRO A 143 0.50 -10.63 37.57
CA PRO A 143 -0.75 -10.12 38.16
C PRO A 143 -0.89 -8.59 38.30
N SER A 144 -0.03 -7.76 37.73
CA SER A 144 0.02 -6.34 38.09
C SER A 144 0.02 -5.40 36.89
N TYR A 145 -1.11 -4.74 36.69
CA TYR A 145 -1.15 -3.35 36.22
C TYR A 145 -1.06 -2.47 37.47
N THR A 146 0.04 -1.74 37.62
CA THR A 146 0.13 -0.55 38.48
C THR A 146 0.43 0.63 37.61
#